data_AF-A0A1F6Z1T0-F1
#
_entry.id   AF-A0A1F6Z1T0-F1
#
_cell.length_a   1.000
_cell.length_b   1.000
_cell.length_c   1.000
_cell.angle_alpha   90.00
_cell.angle_beta   90.00
_cell.angle_gamma   90.00
#
_symmetry.space_group_name_H-M   'P 1'
#
loop_
_entity.id
_entity.type
_entity.pdbx_description
1 polymer ?
#
loop_
_entity_poly.entity_id
_entity_poly.type
_entity_poly.pdbx_seq_one_letter_code
_entity_poly.pdbx_strand_id
1 'polypeptide(L)'
;MKHPTKVEKYSGTSQELAKDIGRMRYDAVAEFYNYLGDDLMEQARADRARGNIQLAGKLESTAQKFYEARDKMFDIWNLCKKHIKEE
;
A
#
# COMPACT_ATOMS: atom_id res chain seq x y z
N MET A 1 -2.76 20.39 -7.67
CA MET A 1 -2.76 18.91 -7.58
C MET A 1 -4.21 18.49 -7.39
N LYS A 2 -4.73 17.56 -8.20
CA LYS A 2 -6.07 16.98 -7.98
C LYS A 2 -5.87 15.67 -7.22
N HIS A 3 -6.33 15.59 -5.97
CA HIS A 3 -6.43 14.34 -5.22
C HIS A 3 -7.89 13.93 -5.18
N PRO A 4 -8.31 12.90 -5.93
CA PRO A 4 -9.68 12.42 -5.88
C PRO A 4 -9.99 11.85 -4.48
N THR A 5 -11.23 12.00 -4.04
CA THR A 5 -11.69 11.48 -2.73
C THR A 5 -12.05 9.99 -2.76
N LYS A 6 -12.01 9.37 -3.94
CA LYS A 6 -12.33 7.97 -4.19
C LYS A 6 -11.47 7.39 -5.32
N VAL A 7 -11.35 6.06 -5.36
CA VAL A 7 -10.74 5.36 -6.49
C VAL A 7 -11.72 5.40 -7.66
N GLU A 8 -11.44 6.21 -8.68
CA GLU A 8 -12.38 6.50 -9.77
C GLU A 8 -12.84 5.26 -10.55
N LYS A 9 -11.99 4.24 -10.64
CA LYS A 9 -12.25 3.00 -11.36
C LYS A 9 -12.90 1.91 -10.50
N TYR A 10 -13.20 2.18 -9.24
CA TYR A 10 -13.85 1.24 -8.33
C TYR A 10 -15.28 1.71 -8.05
N SER A 11 -16.26 0.84 -8.29
CA SER A 11 -17.68 1.15 -8.17
C SER A 11 -18.22 1.07 -6.74
N GLY A 12 -17.48 0.42 -5.84
CA GLY A 12 -17.86 0.30 -4.43
C GLY A 12 -17.42 1.49 -3.58
N THR A 13 -17.74 1.38 -2.29
CA THR A 13 -17.33 2.30 -1.23
C THR A 13 -15.88 2.06 -0.79
N SER A 14 -15.26 3.06 -0.15
CA SER A 14 -13.92 2.87 0.43
C SER A 14 -13.88 1.74 1.47
N GLN A 15 -14.98 1.48 2.18
CA GLN A 15 -15.06 0.35 3.10
C GLN A 15 -15.05 -0.99 2.37
N GLU A 16 -15.75 -1.11 1.24
CA GLU A 16 -15.75 -2.33 0.42
C GLU A 16 -14.37 -2.57 -0.18
N LEU A 17 -13.73 -1.52 -0.71
CA LEU A 17 -12.37 -1.62 -1.25
C LEU A 17 -11.37 -2.13 -0.20
N ALA A 18 -11.45 -1.61 1.03
CA ALA A 18 -10.59 -2.07 2.12
C ALA A 18 -10.82 -3.54 2.47
N LYS A 19 -12.07 -4.01 2.44
CA LYS A 19 -12.41 -5.42 2.65
C LYS A 19 -11.89 -6.30 1.52
N ASP A 20 -12.03 -5.86 0.27
CA ASP A 20 -11.60 -6.60 -0.90
C ASP A 20 -10.07 -6.77 -0.89
N ILE A 21 -9.33 -5.70 -0.61
CA ILE A 21 -7.87 -5.76 -0.43
C ILE A 21 -7.52 -6.69 0.74
N GLY A 22 -8.13 -6.53 1.91
CA GLY A 22 -7.81 -7.31 3.11
C GLY A 22 -8.16 -8.80 3.03
N ARG A 23 -8.99 -9.20 2.06
CA ARG A 23 -9.37 -10.61 1.80
C ARG A 23 -8.46 -11.31 0.79
N MET A 24 -7.58 -10.57 0.11
CA MET A 24 -6.59 -11.20 -0.76
C MET A 24 -5.64 -12.08 0.07
N ARG A 25 -4.95 -12.98 -0.64
CA ARG A 25 -3.86 -13.77 -0.06
C ARG A 25 -2.80 -12.83 0.52
N TYR A 26 -2.19 -13.20 1.64
CA TYR A 26 -1.35 -12.28 2.40
C TYR A 26 -0.13 -11.76 1.62
N ASP A 27 0.47 -12.58 0.76
CA ASP A 27 1.50 -12.13 -0.19
C ASP A 27 0.96 -11.15 -1.24
N ALA A 28 -0.26 -11.33 -1.74
CA ALA A 28 -0.90 -10.37 -2.64
C ALA A 28 -1.21 -9.04 -1.94
N VAL A 29 -1.58 -9.05 -0.65
CA VAL A 29 -1.69 -7.83 0.15
C VAL A 29 -0.33 -7.17 0.34
N ALA A 30 0.73 -7.96 0.57
CA ALA A 30 2.10 -7.45 0.66
C ALA A 30 2.50 -6.71 -0.63
N GLU A 31 2.24 -7.32 -1.79
CA GLU A 31 2.47 -6.67 -3.10
C GLU A 31 1.69 -5.38 -3.24
N PHE A 32 0.41 -5.35 -2.84
CA PHE A 32 -0.38 -4.11 -2.83
C PHE A 32 0.25 -3.02 -1.97
N TYR A 33 0.74 -3.35 -0.76
CA TYR A 33 1.45 -2.41 0.10
C TYR A 33 2.78 -1.95 -0.52
N ASN A 34 3.48 -2.82 -1.25
CA ASN A 34 4.68 -2.43 -1.99
C ASN A 34 4.37 -1.36 -3.02
N TYR A 35 3.39 -1.59 -3.89
CA TYR A 35 3.00 -0.62 -4.92
C TYR A 35 2.51 0.70 -4.34
N LEU A 36 1.75 0.66 -3.23
CA LEU A 36 1.28 1.87 -2.57
C LEU A 36 2.44 2.64 -1.92
N GLY A 37 3.41 1.94 -1.33
CA GLY A 37 4.65 2.56 -0.82
C GLY A 37 5.46 3.23 -1.94
N ASP A 38 5.59 2.57 -3.09
CA ASP A 38 6.34 3.09 -4.24
C ASP A 38 5.70 4.37 -4.81
N ASP A 39 4.38 4.41 -4.97
CA ASP A 39 3.65 5.61 -5.41
C ASP A 39 3.83 6.79 -4.43
N LEU A 40 3.75 6.54 -3.12
CA LEU A 40 4.01 7.57 -2.11
C LEU A 40 5.46 8.08 -2.14
N MET A 41 6.42 7.21 -2.40
CA MET A 41 7.82 7.57 -2.55
C MET A 41 8.04 8.44 -3.80
N GLU A 42 7.37 8.13 -4.92
CA GLU A 42 7.40 8.97 -6.12
C GLU A 42 6.79 10.35 -5.88
N GLN A 43 5.64 10.42 -5.20
CA GLN A 43 5.03 11.69 -4.80
C GLN A 43 5.97 12.50 -3.90
N ALA A 44 6.66 11.84 -2.95
CA ALA A 44 7.61 12.49 -2.07
C ALA A 44 8.79 13.09 -2.84
N ARG A 45 9.37 12.35 -3.80
CA ARG A 45 10.43 12.84 -4.69
C ARG A 45 9.97 14.06 -5.49
N ALA A 46 8.75 14.03 -6.02
CA ALA A 46 8.17 15.15 -6.74
C ALA A 46 8.00 16.39 -5.85
N ASP A 47 7.56 16.22 -4.60
CA ASP A 47 7.45 17.33 -3.63
C ASP A 47 8.79 17.88 -3.18
N ARG A 48 9.78 17.01 -2.98
CA ARG A 48 11.16 17.42 -2.69
C ARG A 48 11.74 18.27 -3.82
N ALA A 49 11.54 17.85 -5.08
CA ALA A 49 11.97 18.60 -6.25
C ALA A 49 11.29 19.98 -6.37
N ARG A 50 10.08 20.13 -5.84
CA ARG A 50 9.33 21.40 -5.75
C ARG A 50 9.68 22.25 -4.52
N GLY A 51 10.60 21.80 -3.66
CA GLY A 51 10.98 22.50 -2.43
C GLY A 51 10.05 22.25 -1.22
N ASN A 52 9.06 21.38 -1.35
CA ASN A 52 8.11 21.03 -0.29
C ASN A 52 8.69 19.97 0.67
N ILE A 53 9.82 20.27 1.31
CA ILE A 53 10.62 19.31 2.07
C ILE A 53 9.84 18.64 3.20
N GLN A 54 8.98 19.38 3.92
CA GLN A 54 8.18 18.82 5.00
C GLN A 54 7.14 17.80 4.50
N LEU A 55 6.52 18.06 3.35
CA LEU A 55 5.53 17.16 2.76
C LEU A 55 6.23 15.91 2.23
N ALA A 56 7.35 16.08 1.53
CA ALA A 56 8.19 14.98 1.06
C ALA A 56 8.61 14.06 2.23
N GLY A 57 9.11 14.63 3.33
CA GLY A 57 9.52 13.84 4.49
C GLY A 57 8.37 13.05 5.14
N LYS A 58 7.15 13.60 5.14
CA LYS A 58 5.96 12.87 5.63
C LYS A 58 5.60 11.72 4.70
N LEU A 59 5.58 11.95 3.39
CA LEU A 59 5.29 10.92 2.38
C LEU A 59 6.35 9.80 2.40
N GLU A 60 7.64 10.13 2.49
CA GLU A 60 8.74 9.16 2.64
C GLU A 60 8.54 8.28 3.88
N SER A 61 8.21 8.90 5.02
CA SER A 61 7.92 8.16 6.26
C SER A 61 6.70 7.25 6.14
N THR A 62 5.63 7.71 5.48
CA THR A 62 4.44 6.89 5.22
C THR A 62 4.75 5.72 4.29
N ALA A 63 5.50 5.94 3.21
CA ALA A 63 5.96 4.88 2.31
C ALA A 63 6.75 3.80 3.07
N GLN A 64 7.64 4.22 3.97
CA GLN A 64 8.40 3.28 4.81
C GLN A 64 7.48 2.41 5.69
N LYS A 65 6.38 2.97 6.21
CA LYS A 65 5.38 2.18 6.96
C LYS A 65 4.65 1.16 6.10
N PHE A 66 4.42 1.45 4.83
CA PHE A 66 3.88 0.46 3.90
C PHE A 66 4.88 -0.65 3.58
N TYR A 67 6.18 -0.34 3.45
CA TYR A 67 7.21 -1.37 3.28
C TYR A 67 7.34 -2.26 4.52
N GLU A 68 7.29 -1.68 5.73
CA GLU A 68 7.25 -2.46 6.97
C GLU A 68 5.99 -3.34 7.05
N ALA A 69 4.84 -2.85 6.58
CA ALA A 69 3.60 -3.62 6.54
C ALA A 69 3.67 -4.76 5.51
N ARG A 70 4.24 -4.52 4.32
CA ARG A 70 4.54 -5.54 3.31
C ARG A 70 5.34 -6.68 3.91
N ASP A 71 6.44 -6.37 4.59
CA ASP A 71 7.32 -7.39 5.16
C ASP A 71 6.57 -8.26 6.18
N LYS A 72 5.76 -7.64 7.05
CA LYS A 72 4.88 -8.37 7.98
C LYS A 72 3.86 -9.25 7.27
N MET A 73 3.26 -8.79 6.18
CA MET A 73 2.31 -9.59 5.40
C MET A 73 2.98 -10.81 4.75
N PHE A 74 4.22 -10.66 4.26
CA PHE A 74 5.02 -11.79 3.79
C PHE A 74 5.37 -12.77 4.91
N ASP A 75 5.71 -12.29 6.10
CA ASP A 75 5.95 -13.15 7.26
C ASP A 75 4.71 -13.95 7.62
N ILE A 76 3.53 -13.30 7.66
CA ILE A 76 2.25 -13.97 7.92
C ILE A 76 1.97 -15.02 6.83
N TRP A 77 2.19 -14.68 5.55
CA TRP A 77 2.07 -15.63 4.44
C TRP A 77 2.98 -16.85 4.64
N ASN A 78 4.25 -16.62 4.98
CA ASN A 78 5.21 -17.70 5.19
C ASN A 78 4.84 -18.63 6.36
N LEU A 79 4.13 -18.13 7.35
CA LEU A 79 3.56 -18.92 8.44
C LEU A 79 2.36 -19.75 7.97
N CYS A 80 1.41 -19.15 7.25
CA CYS A 80 0.14 -19.81 6.92
C CYS A 80 0.20 -20.68 5.67
N LYS A 81 1.11 -20.42 4.72
CA LYS A 81 1.16 -21.14 3.42
C LYS A 81 1.30 -22.64 3.56
N LYS A 82 1.93 -23.12 4.64
CA LYS A 82 2.08 -24.56 4.94
C LYS A 82 0.77 -25.25 5.30
N HIS A 83 -0.26 -24.47 5.65
CA HIS A 83 -1.57 -24.95 6.07
C HIS A 83 -2.65 -24.77 4.99
N ILE A 84 -2.31 -24.10 3.89
CA ILE A 84 -3.23 -23.89 2.77
C ILE A 84 -3.12 -25.10 1.87
N LYS A 85 -4.23 -25.84 1.76
CA LYS A 85 -4.38 -26.87 0.73
C LYS A 85 -4.53 -26.14 -0.60
N GLU A 86 -3.72 -26.52 -1.59
CA GLU A 86 -3.93 -26.08 -2.96
C GLU A 86 -5.30 -26.60 -3.41
N GLU A 87 -6.21 -25.69 -3.78
CA GLU A 87 -7.50 -25.99 -4.42
C GLU A 87 -7.35 -26.01 -5.93
#